data_AF-A0A7X0CKA5-F1
#
_entry.id   AF-A0A7X0CKA5-F1
#
_cell.length_a   1.000
_cell.length_b   1.000
_cell.length_c   1.000
_cell.angle_alpha   90.00
_cell.angle_beta   90.00
_cell.angle_gamma   90.00
#
_symmetry.space_group_name_H-M   'P 1'
#
loop_
_entity.id
_entity.type
_entity.pdbx_description
1 polymer ?
#
loop_
_entity_poly.entity_id
_entity_poly.type
_entity_poly.pdbx_seq_one_letter_code
_entity_poly.pdbx_strand_id
1 'polypeptide(L)'
;MYTAKHLSPMIPSYNIKETADFFINTLSFTAYMNEPGYAILLKDSHMVHILNAGTDIGEMEFYLEIDNIDNLWDEIKDKLTGINVREPFDREYGMREIHIIVPQTKTLLFVGSPSPPAP
;
A
#
# COMPACT_ATOMS: atom_id res chain seq x y z
N MET A 1 -12.88 29.72 0.94
CA MET A 1 -12.98 28.44 0.18
C MET A 1 -11.59 28.00 -0.19
N TYR A 2 -11.30 26.69 -0.16
CA TYR A 2 -10.02 26.11 -0.55
C TYR A 2 -10.24 25.04 -1.63
N THR A 3 -9.22 24.78 -2.44
CA THR A 3 -9.19 23.67 -3.41
C THR A 3 -8.31 22.57 -2.83
N ALA A 4 -8.89 21.42 -2.49
CA ALA A 4 -8.13 20.23 -2.14
C ALA A 4 -7.37 19.72 -3.38
N LYS A 5 -6.11 19.32 -3.21
CA LYS A 5 -5.27 18.82 -4.31
C LYS A 5 -5.04 17.32 -4.23
N HIS A 6 -4.64 16.84 -3.06
CA HIS A 6 -4.30 15.44 -2.82
C HIS A 6 -4.82 15.02 -1.44
N LEU A 7 -5.20 13.75 -1.34
CA LEU A 7 -5.38 13.05 -0.08
C LEU A 7 -4.36 11.91 -0.04
N SER A 8 -3.53 11.87 0.99
CA SER A 8 -2.39 10.96 1.05
C SER A 8 -2.37 10.28 2.42
N PRO A 9 -2.35 8.94 2.48
CA PRO A 9 -2.26 8.22 3.74
C PRO A 9 -0.92 8.50 4.41
N MET A 10 -0.94 8.56 5.74
CA MET A 10 0.26 8.67 6.56
C MET A 10 0.36 7.42 7.43
N ILE A 11 1.37 6.60 7.16
CA ILE A 11 1.57 5.27 7.73
C ILE A 11 2.52 5.39 8.93
N PRO A 12 2.05 5.09 10.16
CA PRO A 12 2.93 4.98 11.32
C PRO A 12 3.75 3.69 11.24
N SER A 13 5.07 3.82 11.26
CA SER A 13 6.01 2.72 11.14
C SER A 13 6.98 2.71 12.31
N TYR A 14 7.23 1.52 12.85
CA TYR A 14 8.28 1.30 13.85
C TYR A 14 9.64 0.94 13.23
N ASN A 15 9.72 0.87 11.89
CA ASN A 15 10.96 0.79 11.13
C ASN A 15 10.75 1.36 9.71
N ILE A 16 11.02 2.66 9.56
CA ILE A 16 10.74 3.41 8.31
C ILE A 16 11.44 2.80 7.11
N LYS A 17 12.70 2.38 7.28
CA LYS A 17 13.49 1.85 6.16
C LYS A 17 12.83 0.60 5.58
N GLU A 18 12.47 -0.35 6.41
CA GLU A 18 11.83 -1.59 5.96
C GLU A 18 10.41 -1.36 5.41
N THR A 19 9.64 -0.44 6.00
CA THR A 19 8.35 -0.03 5.41
C THR A 19 8.54 0.61 4.04
N ALA A 20 9.53 1.50 3.88
CA ALA A 20 9.81 2.15 2.60
C ALA A 20 10.32 1.14 1.55
N ASP A 21 11.22 0.25 1.94
CA ASP A 21 11.73 -0.82 1.09
C ASP A 21 10.62 -1.74 0.60
N PHE A 22 9.58 -2.00 1.41
CA PHE A 22 8.40 -2.74 0.96
C PHE A 22 7.70 -2.02 -0.20
N PHE A 23 7.36 -0.75 -0.05
CA PHE A 23 6.69 0.02 -1.11
C PHE A 23 7.55 0.15 -2.37
N ILE A 24 8.86 0.38 -2.22
CA ILE A 24 9.78 0.57 -3.34
C ILE A 24 10.02 -0.75 -4.09
N ASN A 25 10.41 -1.80 -3.38
CA ASN A 25 10.88 -3.05 -4.02
C ASN A 25 9.73 -3.98 -4.40
N THR A 26 8.60 -3.91 -3.67
CA THR A 26 7.42 -4.75 -3.91
C THR A 26 6.44 -4.06 -4.84
N LEU A 27 6.05 -2.82 -4.50
CA LEU A 27 4.99 -2.08 -5.21
C LEU A 27 5.52 -1.03 -6.20
N SER A 28 6.84 -1.01 -6.43
CA SER A 28 7.49 -0.13 -7.42
C SER A 28 7.25 1.37 -7.19
N PHE A 29 7.10 1.79 -5.93
CA PHE A 29 7.12 3.20 -5.56
C PHE A 29 8.53 3.78 -5.70
N THR A 30 8.62 5.10 -5.79
CA THR A 30 9.89 5.84 -5.79
C THR A 30 9.96 6.74 -4.56
N ALA A 31 11.14 6.86 -3.97
CA ALA A 31 11.34 7.78 -2.86
C ALA A 31 11.47 9.22 -3.39
N TYR A 32 10.55 10.09 -2.97
CA TYR A 32 10.70 11.54 -3.13
C TYR A 32 11.53 12.13 -1.98
N MET A 33 11.33 11.60 -0.77
CA MET A 33 12.09 11.93 0.42
C MET A 33 12.28 10.66 1.24
N ASN A 34 13.47 10.44 1.80
CA ASN A 34 13.77 9.28 2.62
C ASN A 34 14.76 9.67 3.73
N GLU A 35 14.23 10.29 4.77
CA GLU A 35 14.97 10.72 5.95
C GLU A 35 14.76 9.75 7.12
N PRO A 36 15.67 9.68 8.10
CA PRO A 36 15.59 8.68 9.19
C PRO A 36 14.28 8.70 10.00
N GLY A 37 13.58 9.84 10.06
CA GLY A 37 12.33 9.99 10.81
C GLY A 37 11.08 10.13 9.93
N TYR A 38 11.23 10.18 8.61
CA TYR A 38 10.14 10.49 7.70
C TYR A 38 10.46 10.14 6.25
N ALA A 39 9.53 9.50 5.54
CA ALA A 39 9.66 9.26 4.11
C ALA A 39 8.40 9.67 3.35
N ILE A 40 8.59 10.11 2.10
CA ILE A 40 7.53 10.37 1.13
C ILE A 40 7.81 9.51 -0.09
N LEU A 41 6.85 8.65 -0.42
CA LEU A 41 6.92 7.74 -1.55
C LEU A 41 5.88 8.11 -2.60
N LEU A 42 6.27 7.98 -3.86
CA LEU A 42 5.45 8.32 -5.03
C LEU A 42 5.19 7.08 -5.89
N LYS A 43 3.96 6.91 -6.33
CA LYS A 43 3.58 6.03 -7.43
C LYS A 43 2.63 6.77 -8.35
N ASP A 44 3.09 7.08 -9.56
CA ASP A 44 2.35 7.87 -10.53
C ASP A 44 1.94 9.24 -9.91
N SER A 45 0.64 9.53 -9.77
CA SER A 45 0.13 10.76 -9.12
C SER A 45 -0.17 10.60 -7.63
N HIS A 46 0.10 9.43 -7.03
CA HIS A 46 -0.23 9.12 -5.65
C HIS A 46 0.98 9.27 -4.73
N MET A 47 0.70 9.63 -3.48
CA MET A 47 1.73 9.80 -2.45
C MET A 47 1.36 9.01 -1.19
N VAL A 48 2.37 8.40 -0.58
CA VAL A 48 2.28 7.76 0.74
C VAL A 48 3.35 8.38 1.63
N HIS A 49 2.97 8.77 2.83
CA HIS A 49 3.90 9.27 3.84
C HIS A 49 4.16 8.16 4.87
N ILE A 50 5.40 8.02 5.31
CA ILE A 50 5.80 7.08 6.37
C ILE A 50 6.35 7.90 7.53
N LEU A 51 5.79 7.68 8.71
CA LEU A 51 6.09 8.40 9.95
C LEU A 51 6.80 7.48 10.93
N ASN A 52 7.78 8.00 11.68
CA ASN A 52 8.33 7.25 12.79
C ASN A 52 7.29 7.14 13.92
N ALA A 53 7.05 5.93 14.41
CA ALA A 53 6.17 5.66 15.53
C ALA A 53 6.66 4.46 16.35
N GLY A 54 6.26 4.39 17.62
CA GLY A 54 6.47 3.18 18.42
C GLY A 54 5.52 2.05 18.03
N THR A 55 5.60 0.92 18.74
CA THR A 55 4.69 -0.23 18.55
C THR A 55 3.30 -0.02 19.20
N ASP A 56 3.19 0.94 20.11
CA ASP A 56 1.95 1.30 20.80
C ASP A 56 1.13 2.32 19.99
N ILE A 57 0.76 1.91 18.78
CA ILE A 57 -0.08 2.66 17.84
C ILE A 57 -1.37 1.93 17.55
N GLY A 58 -2.39 2.67 17.12
CA GLY A 58 -3.63 2.10 16.59
C GLY A 58 -3.45 1.47 15.20
N GLU A 59 -4.47 0.74 14.77
CA GLU A 59 -4.56 0.19 13.42
C GLU A 59 -5.07 1.25 12.44
N MET A 60 -4.69 1.13 11.17
CA MET A 60 -5.26 1.95 10.10
C MET A 60 -5.36 1.15 8.82
N GLU A 61 -6.19 1.62 7.91
CA GLU A 61 -6.32 1.04 6.58
C GLU A 61 -6.39 2.13 5.51
N PHE A 62 -5.95 1.78 4.31
CA PHE A 62 -6.16 2.60 3.14
C PHE A 62 -6.28 1.73 1.87
N TYR A 63 -6.88 2.32 0.85
CA TYR A 63 -7.17 1.66 -0.41
C TYR A 63 -6.34 2.27 -1.53
N LEU A 64 -5.71 1.43 -2.34
CA LEU A 64 -5.02 1.78 -3.58
C LEU A 64 -5.79 1.16 -4.74
N GLU A 65 -6.47 2.00 -5.51
CA GLU A 65 -7.09 1.57 -6.77
C GLU A 65 -6.02 1.45 -7.86
N ILE A 66 -6.05 0.36 -8.61
CA ILE A 66 -5.18 0.08 -9.75
C ILE A 66 -6.01 -0.40 -10.94
N ASP A 67 -5.38 -0.48 -12.11
CA ASP A 67 -6.00 -0.90 -13.36
C ASP A 67 -6.16 -2.43 -13.48
N ASN A 68 -5.14 -3.21 -13.09
CA ASN A 68 -5.14 -4.67 -13.24
C ASN A 68 -4.42 -5.36 -12.08
N ILE A 69 -5.22 -5.95 -11.18
CA ILE A 69 -4.70 -6.63 -10.00
C ILE A 69 -4.05 -7.98 -10.26
N ASP A 70 -4.47 -8.71 -11.30
CA ASP A 70 -3.87 -10.01 -11.60
C ASP A 70 -2.44 -9.83 -12.13
N ASN A 71 -2.21 -8.80 -12.96
CA ASN A 71 -0.86 -8.42 -13.39
C ASN A 71 0.02 -8.03 -12.20
N LEU A 72 -0.47 -7.17 -11.30
CA LEU A 72 0.26 -6.81 -10.09
C LEU A 72 0.59 -8.05 -9.26
N TRP A 73 -0.39 -8.93 -9.05
CA TRP A 73 -0.22 -10.14 -8.26
C TRP A 73 0.88 -11.03 -8.81
N ASP A 74 0.90 -11.27 -10.11
CA ASP A 74 1.94 -12.07 -10.76
C ASP A 74 3.34 -11.47 -10.60
N GLU A 75 3.46 -10.14 -10.54
CA GLU A 75 4.73 -9.45 -10.31
C GLU A 75 5.23 -9.51 -8.87
N ILE A 76 4.32 -9.55 -7.88
CA ILE A 76 4.68 -9.33 -6.47
C ILE A 76 4.55 -10.56 -5.58
N LYS A 77 3.79 -11.60 -5.97
CA LYS A 77 3.47 -12.74 -5.09
C LYS A 77 4.69 -13.39 -4.44
N ASP A 78 5.78 -13.56 -5.19
CA ASP A 78 7.01 -14.18 -4.67
C ASP A 78 7.76 -13.26 -3.67
N LYS A 79 7.62 -11.93 -3.84
CA LYS A 79 8.20 -10.91 -2.95
C LYS A 79 7.44 -10.78 -1.63
N LEU A 80 6.22 -11.32 -1.54
CA LEU A 80 5.37 -11.27 -0.35
C LEU A 80 5.63 -12.44 0.62
N THR A 81 6.67 -13.25 0.38
CA THR A 81 7.03 -14.36 1.26
C THR A 81 7.23 -13.90 2.71
N GLY A 82 6.45 -14.46 3.63
CA GLY A 82 6.51 -14.13 5.07
C GLY A 82 5.68 -12.89 5.47
N ILE A 83 5.01 -12.24 4.53
CA ILE A 83 4.06 -11.15 4.78
C ILE A 83 2.65 -11.75 4.91
N ASN A 84 1.85 -11.23 5.84
CA ASN A 84 0.44 -11.61 5.95
C ASN A 84 -0.35 -10.97 4.81
N VAL A 85 -0.81 -11.80 3.87
CA VAL A 85 -1.51 -11.39 2.65
C VAL A 85 -2.75 -12.25 2.43
N ARG A 86 -3.82 -11.62 1.94
CA ARG A 86 -4.95 -12.29 1.31
C ARG A 86 -4.78 -12.21 -0.20
N GLU A 87 -4.69 -13.37 -0.84
CA GLU A 87 -4.57 -13.53 -2.30
C GLU A 87 -5.77 -12.94 -3.06
N PRO A 88 -5.64 -12.65 -4.38
CA PRO A 88 -6.69 -12.00 -5.17
C PRO A 88 -8.04 -12.70 -5.06
N PHE A 89 -9.09 -11.95 -4.74
CA PHE A 89 -10.44 -12.46 -4.62
C PHE A 89 -11.48 -11.42 -5.06
N ASP A 90 -12.62 -11.90 -5.57
CA ASP A 90 -13.69 -11.03 -6.03
C ASP A 90 -14.63 -10.64 -4.88
N ARG A 91 -15.14 -9.42 -4.98
CA ARG A 91 -16.08 -8.80 -4.04
C ARG A 91 -17.45 -8.71 -4.69
N GLU A 92 -18.50 -8.83 -3.89
CA GLU A 92 -19.89 -8.75 -4.37
C GLU A 92 -20.22 -7.41 -5.05
N TYR A 93 -19.46 -6.36 -4.75
CA TYR A 93 -19.59 -5.03 -5.33
C TYR A 93 -18.76 -4.81 -6.61
N GLY A 94 -18.26 -5.87 -7.25
CA GLY A 94 -17.64 -5.79 -8.57
C GLY A 94 -16.17 -5.35 -8.58
N MET A 95 -15.46 -5.53 -7.46
CA MET A 95 -14.02 -5.30 -7.37
C MET A 95 -13.29 -6.60 -7.11
N ARG A 96 -12.07 -6.70 -7.62
CA ARG A 96 -11.12 -7.76 -7.30
C ARG A 96 -10.00 -7.17 -6.46
N GLU A 97 -9.70 -7.78 -5.32
CA GLU A 97 -8.84 -7.20 -4.29
C GLU A 97 -7.76 -8.16 -3.78
N ILE A 98 -6.63 -7.60 -3.35
CA ILE A 98 -5.63 -8.22 -2.46
C ILE A 98 -5.51 -7.38 -1.21
N HIS A 99 -5.29 -8.03 -0.07
CA HIS A 99 -5.10 -7.34 1.20
C HIS A 99 -3.72 -7.65 1.77
N ILE A 100 -2.93 -6.63 2.09
CA ILE A 100 -1.54 -6.80 2.55
C ILE A 100 -1.37 -6.07 3.88
N ILE A 101 -0.86 -6.76 4.90
CA ILE A 101 -0.36 -6.09 6.11
C ILE A 101 1.01 -5.49 5.79
N VAL A 102 1.10 -4.16 5.79
CA VAL A 102 2.33 -3.46 5.47
C VAL A 102 3.39 -3.79 6.54
N PRO A 103 4.59 -4.27 6.15
CA PRO A 103 5.64 -4.63 7.10
C PRO A 103 6.03 -3.48 8.02
N GLN A 104 6.32 -3.81 9.27
CA GLN A 104 6.77 -2.85 10.29
C GLN A 104 5.71 -1.78 10.66
N THR A 105 4.43 -2.12 10.48
CA THR A 105 3.29 -1.24 10.79
C THR A 105 2.13 -2.04 11.39
N LYS A 106 1.03 -1.36 11.72
CA LYS A 106 -0.30 -1.95 11.94
C LYS A 106 -1.27 -1.52 10.82
N THR A 107 -0.77 -1.37 9.61
CA THR A 107 -1.51 -0.84 8.47
C THR A 107 -1.94 -1.95 7.52
N LEU A 108 -3.25 -2.02 7.25
CA LEU A 108 -3.84 -2.87 6.22
C LEU A 108 -3.95 -2.08 4.90
N LEU A 109 -3.25 -2.55 3.88
CA LEU A 109 -3.35 -2.02 2.52
C LEU A 109 -4.32 -2.89 1.70
N PHE A 110 -5.39 -2.28 1.24
CA PHE A 110 -6.26 -2.84 0.21
C PHE A 110 -5.73 -2.39 -1.15
N VAL A 111 -5.49 -3.31 -2.06
CA VAL A 111 -5.24 -2.98 -3.48
C VAL A 111 -6.35 -3.62 -4.29
N GLY A 112 -6.97 -2.85 -5.18
CA GLY A 112 -8.10 -3.36 -5.94
C GLY A 112 -8.22 -2.76 -7.33
N SER A 113 -8.75 -3.56 -8.25
CA SER A 113 -9.17 -3.14 -9.59
C SER A 113 -10.62 -3.58 -9.83
N PRO A 114 -11.35 -2.98 -10.78
CA PRO A 114 -12.64 -3.52 -11.21
C PRO A 114 -12.51 -5.00 -11.55
N SER A 115 -13.48 -5.82 -11.10
CA SER A 115 -13.51 -7.23 -11.46
C SER A 115 -13.62 -7.38 -12.99
N PRO A 116 -13.05 -8.45 -13.55
CA PRO A 116 -13.34 -8.82 -14.93
C PRO A 116 -14.87 -8.90 -15.14
N PRO A 117 -15.39 -8.56 -16.32
CA PRO A 117 -16.78 -8.81 -16.65
C PRO A 117 -17.11 -10.28 -16.37
N ALA A 118 -18.25 -10.54 -15.73
CA ALA A 118 -18.73 -11.92 -15.59
C ALA A 118 -18.85 -12.54 -17.00
N PRO A 119 -18.39 -13.79 -17.20
CA PRO A 119 -18.47 -14.48 -18.48
C PRO A 119 -19.91 -14.68 -18.95
#